data_AF-A0A7X8DQU0-F1
#
_entry.id   AF-A0A7X8DQU0-F1
#
_cell.length_a   1.000
_cell.length_b   1.000
_cell.length_c   1.000
_cell.angle_alpha   90.00
_cell.angle_beta   90.00
_cell.angle_gamma   90.00
#
_symmetry.space_group_name_H-M   'P 1'
#
loop_
_entity.id
_entity.type
_entity.pdbx_description
1 polymer ?
#
loop_
_entity_poly.entity_id
_entity_poly.type
_entity_poly.pdbx_seq_one_letter_code
_entity_poly.pdbx_strand_id
1 'polypeptide(L)'
;MKKFFKLILCFSIMLFAVLAVNAEDGVLEYNFDDGEFSGWGPRGDGVVVEVVDKQSRSGDYSLLVTGRSNNWHGPCLDIHGLVEEGETYEITLWVNLANKPNGGVIVTVEKKRGTETGWDRVAGPVNARRGRWTQ
;
A
#
# COMPACT_ATOMS: atom_id res chain seq x y z
N MET A 1 4.46 18.73 23.32
CA MET A 1 5.77 18.94 22.65
C MET A 1 5.67 18.35 21.25
N LYS A 2 6.01 19.11 20.20
CA LYS A 2 5.94 18.62 18.81
C LYS A 2 7.03 17.57 18.58
N LYS A 3 6.66 16.34 18.22
CA LYS A 3 7.59 15.35 17.66
C LYS A 3 6.93 14.70 16.45
N PHE A 4 7.55 14.93 15.29
CA PHE A 4 7.11 14.44 13.99
C PHE A 4 7.06 12.90 14.04
N PHE A 5 5.90 12.34 13.68
CA PHE A 5 5.74 10.90 13.52
C PHE A 5 5.98 10.55 12.05
N LYS A 6 6.91 9.63 11.77
CA LYS A 6 7.18 9.15 10.41
C LYS A 6 6.80 7.67 10.36
N LEU A 7 5.64 7.41 9.77
CA LEU A 7 5.01 6.12 9.59
C LEU A 7 5.80 5.22 8.64
N ILE A 8 5.71 3.89 8.84
CA ILE A 8 6.11 2.87 7.86
C ILE A 8 5.19 1.57 7.87
N LEU A 9 4.50 1.21 6.76
CA LEU A 9 3.57 0.04 6.50
C LEU A 9 4.10 -0.97 5.40
N CYS A 10 3.56 -2.19 5.23
CA CYS A 10 4.23 -3.30 4.49
C CYS A 10 3.36 -3.98 3.40
N PHE A 11 3.88 -4.38 2.21
CA PHE A 11 3.37 -5.56 1.43
C PHE A 11 4.21 -6.18 0.29
N SER A 12 4.17 -7.52 0.24
CA SER A 12 5.07 -8.47 -0.43
C SER A 12 5.28 -8.44 -1.97
N ILE A 13 5.08 -7.34 -2.69
CA ILE A 13 5.24 -7.26 -4.16
C ILE A 13 5.93 -5.97 -4.60
N MET A 14 6.51 -5.98 -5.81
CA MET A 14 6.91 -4.77 -6.53
C MET A 14 5.64 -4.18 -7.15
N LEU A 15 5.06 -3.20 -6.45
CA LEU A 15 3.61 -3.02 -6.31
C LEU A 15 3.16 -1.59 -6.59
N PHE A 16 2.85 -1.29 -7.84
CA PHE A 16 2.05 -0.12 -8.18
C PHE A 16 0.66 -0.27 -7.55
N ALA A 17 0.19 0.71 -6.75
CA ALA A 17 -1.00 0.56 -5.90
C ALA A 17 -1.83 1.84 -5.71
N VAL A 18 -2.84 2.04 -6.57
CA VAL A 18 -3.86 3.09 -6.36
C VAL A 18 -4.82 2.64 -5.28
N LEU A 19 -4.74 3.20 -4.07
CA LEU A 19 -5.77 3.01 -3.04
C LEU A 19 -6.97 3.92 -3.33
N ALA A 20 -8.17 3.41 -3.11
CA ALA A 20 -9.34 4.22 -2.76
C ALA A 20 -9.91 3.73 -1.42
N VAL A 21 -10.06 4.64 -0.46
CA VAL A 21 -10.78 4.43 0.81
C VAL A 21 -12.07 5.24 0.78
N ASN A 22 -13.20 4.57 0.98
CA ASN A 22 -14.51 5.21 1.10
C ASN A 22 -14.89 5.38 2.59
N ALA A 23 -15.13 6.62 2.99
CA ALA A 23 -15.84 7.01 4.22
C ALA A 23 -17.14 7.72 3.84
N GLU A 24 -18.10 7.87 4.77
CA GLU A 24 -19.40 8.50 4.46
C GLU A 24 -19.31 10.01 4.08
N ASP A 25 -18.12 10.61 4.15
CA ASP A 25 -17.84 12.00 3.71
C ASP A 25 -16.56 12.14 2.84
N GLY A 26 -16.15 11.09 2.10
CA GLY A 26 -15.13 11.24 1.06
C GLY A 26 -14.45 9.98 0.53
N VAL A 27 -13.90 10.08 -0.69
CA VAL A 27 -13.00 9.10 -1.32
C VAL A 27 -11.56 9.58 -1.17
N LEU A 28 -10.69 8.80 -0.52
CA LEU A 28 -9.24 9.04 -0.52
C LEU A 28 -8.60 8.27 -1.67
N GLU A 29 -8.39 8.91 -2.82
CA GLU A 29 -7.73 8.31 -4.00
C GLU A 29 -6.24 8.65 -4.07
N TYR A 30 -5.41 7.65 -4.38
CA TYR A 30 -3.95 7.76 -4.47
C TYR A 30 -3.44 7.37 -5.87
N ASN A 31 -3.53 8.24 -6.87
CA ASN A 31 -3.06 7.96 -8.23
C ASN A 31 -1.55 8.19 -8.45
N PHE A 32 -0.90 8.96 -7.57
CA PHE A 32 0.52 9.39 -7.64
C PHE A 32 0.86 10.31 -8.83
N ASP A 33 -0.15 10.83 -9.56
CA ASP A 33 0.06 11.68 -10.75
C ASP A 33 0.59 13.09 -10.43
N ASP A 34 0.62 13.45 -9.14
CA ASP A 34 1.34 14.62 -8.62
C ASP A 34 2.85 14.37 -8.40
N GLY A 35 3.32 13.13 -8.60
CA GLY A 35 4.69 12.70 -8.33
C GLY A 35 4.98 12.47 -6.85
N GLU A 36 4.00 12.63 -5.96
CA GLU A 36 4.20 12.58 -4.52
C GLU A 36 3.86 11.22 -3.92
N PHE A 37 4.56 10.88 -2.84
CA PHE A 37 4.33 9.63 -2.14
C PHE A 37 2.98 9.58 -1.40
N SER A 38 2.33 10.73 -1.18
CA SER A 38 1.02 10.83 -0.51
C SER A 38 0.91 10.01 0.79
N GLY A 39 1.95 10.06 1.62
CA GLY A 39 2.04 9.32 2.89
C GLY A 39 2.58 7.89 2.78
N TRP A 40 2.78 7.35 1.58
CA TRP A 40 3.38 6.04 1.37
C TRP A 40 4.90 6.03 1.55
N GLY A 41 5.49 4.88 1.88
CA GLY A 41 6.94 4.66 1.93
C GLY A 41 7.32 3.17 1.91
N PRO A 42 8.49 2.77 2.45
CA PRO A 42 8.95 1.39 2.51
C PRO A 42 8.97 0.78 3.94
N ARG A 43 8.46 -0.44 4.16
CA ARG A 43 8.68 -1.23 5.40
C ARG A 43 9.37 -2.56 5.16
N GLY A 44 10.24 -2.88 6.10
CA GLY A 44 11.16 -4.01 6.04
C GLY A 44 12.52 -3.54 5.54
N ASP A 45 13.58 -4.13 6.07
CA ASP A 45 14.94 -3.69 5.76
C ASP A 45 15.26 -3.87 4.27
N GLY A 46 15.95 -2.89 3.70
CA GLY A 46 16.30 -2.86 2.28
C GLY A 46 15.15 -2.57 1.32
N VAL A 47 13.90 -2.42 1.80
CA VAL A 47 12.79 -2.03 0.92
C VAL A 47 12.96 -0.59 0.47
N VAL A 48 12.76 -0.37 -0.83
CA VAL A 48 12.75 0.96 -1.45
C VAL A 48 11.37 1.17 -2.07
N VAL A 49 10.85 2.39 -1.96
CA VAL A 49 9.60 2.81 -2.58
C VAL A 49 9.85 4.10 -3.33
N GLU A 50 9.37 4.17 -4.58
CA GLU A 50 9.66 5.24 -5.55
C GLU A 50 8.39 5.53 -6.36
N VAL A 51 8.00 6.79 -6.56
CA VAL A 51 7.02 7.12 -7.61
C VAL A 51 7.74 7.13 -8.96
N VAL A 52 7.21 6.43 -9.97
CA VAL A 52 7.84 6.30 -11.29
C VAL A 52 6.82 6.37 -12.44
N ASP A 53 7.31 6.78 -13.60
CA ASP A 53 6.64 7.01 -14.88
C ASP A 53 6.69 5.80 -15.85
N LYS A 54 7.06 4.61 -15.33
CA LYS A 54 7.40 3.45 -16.18
C LYS A 54 6.20 2.59 -16.57
N GLN A 55 5.20 2.46 -15.68
CA GLN A 55 4.01 1.61 -15.86
C GLN A 55 2.87 2.04 -14.92
N SER A 56 1.97 2.92 -15.37
CA SER A 56 0.78 3.34 -14.62
C SER A 56 -0.45 2.44 -14.88
N ARG A 57 -1.49 2.58 -14.05
CA ARG A 57 -2.83 1.98 -14.27
C ARG A 57 -3.75 2.94 -15.01
N SER A 58 -3.59 4.20 -14.65
CA SER A 58 -4.31 5.41 -15.01
C SER A 58 -3.32 6.54 -14.75
N GLY A 59 -3.38 7.61 -15.54
CA GLY A 59 -2.38 8.68 -15.48
C GLY A 59 -0.99 8.25 -15.97
N ASP A 60 0.04 8.97 -15.54
CA ASP A 60 1.42 8.78 -15.97
C ASP A 60 2.26 8.07 -14.89
N TYR A 61 1.89 8.22 -13.62
CA TYR A 61 2.71 7.81 -12.48
C TYR A 61 2.12 6.63 -11.69
N SER A 62 2.96 6.07 -10.82
CA SER A 62 2.63 4.91 -9.99
C SER A 62 3.74 4.57 -8.99
N LEU A 63 3.37 3.94 -7.86
CA LEU A 63 4.29 3.59 -6.76
C LEU A 63 5.08 2.27 -6.98
N LEU A 64 6.38 2.31 -7.29
CA LEU A 64 7.24 1.12 -7.41
C LEU A 64 7.79 0.68 -6.04
N VAL A 65 8.02 -0.64 -5.85
CA VAL A 65 8.53 -1.20 -4.57
C VAL A 65 9.63 -2.24 -4.78
N THR A 66 10.87 -1.94 -4.42
CA THR A 66 12.04 -2.80 -4.69
C THR A 66 12.74 -3.27 -3.41
N GLY A 67 13.84 -4.03 -3.56
CA GLY A 67 14.71 -4.43 -2.43
C GLY A 67 14.13 -5.41 -1.40
N ARG A 68 12.91 -5.93 -1.65
CA ARG A 68 12.20 -6.76 -0.69
C ARG A 68 12.74 -8.19 -0.56
N SER A 69 13.06 -8.61 0.67
CA SER A 69 13.61 -9.93 1.00
C SER A 69 12.64 -10.89 1.72
N ASN A 70 11.67 -10.38 2.49
CA ASN A 70 10.69 -11.23 3.22
C ASN A 70 9.25 -11.11 2.67
N ASN A 71 8.41 -12.09 3.04
CA ASN A 71 6.99 -12.17 2.66
C ASN A 71 6.07 -11.12 3.32
N TRP A 72 6.59 -10.29 4.23
CA TRP A 72 5.87 -9.16 4.82
C TRP A 72 6.28 -7.81 4.19
N HIS A 73 7.55 -7.62 3.83
CA HIS A 73 8.15 -6.37 3.28
C HIS A 73 7.34 -5.66 2.19
N GLY A 74 7.23 -4.31 2.18
CA GLY A 74 6.75 -3.49 1.05
C GLY A 74 6.13 -2.11 1.38
N PRO A 75 5.08 -1.63 0.66
CA PRO A 75 4.53 -0.26 0.80
C PRO A 75 3.26 -0.21 1.70
N CYS A 76 2.82 0.87 2.38
CA CYS A 76 3.45 2.18 2.71
C CYS A 76 2.55 3.24 3.47
N LEU A 77 1.21 3.18 3.55
CA LEU A 77 0.37 4.28 4.13
C LEU A 77 0.08 4.22 5.66
N ASP A 78 -0.15 5.35 6.37
CA ASP A 78 -0.72 5.44 7.75
C ASP A 78 -2.21 5.69 7.60
N ILE A 79 -3.02 4.99 8.40
CA ILE A 79 -4.46 5.21 8.42
C ILE A 79 -4.92 5.87 9.73
N HIS A 80 -4.03 6.13 10.67
CA HIS A 80 -4.35 6.92 11.87
C HIS A 80 -4.79 8.34 11.46
N GLY A 81 -6.07 8.66 11.68
CA GLY A 81 -6.68 9.92 11.24
C GLY A 81 -7.21 9.90 9.80
N LEU A 82 -7.14 8.77 9.10
CA LEU A 82 -7.88 8.50 7.85
C LEU A 82 -9.10 7.58 8.10
N VAL A 83 -9.13 6.87 9.24
CA VAL A 83 -10.23 6.02 9.68
C VAL A 83 -10.64 6.33 11.12
N GLU A 84 -11.92 6.13 11.41
CA GLU A 84 -12.57 6.35 12.70
C GLU A 84 -13.01 5.01 13.32
N GLU A 85 -13.18 4.98 14.65
CA GLU A 85 -13.55 3.75 15.37
C GLU A 85 -15.07 3.51 15.28
N GLY A 86 -15.45 2.30 14.86
CA GLY A 86 -16.86 1.89 14.67
C GLY A 86 -17.29 1.90 13.20
N GLU A 87 -16.60 2.67 12.35
CA GLU A 87 -16.93 2.86 10.95
C GLU A 87 -16.45 1.70 10.05
N THR A 88 -17.14 1.52 8.92
CA THR A 88 -16.83 0.49 7.92
C THR A 88 -16.30 1.13 6.64
N TYR A 89 -15.10 0.72 6.22
CA TYR A 89 -14.42 1.27 5.05
C TYR A 89 -14.28 0.22 3.95
N GLU A 90 -14.58 0.62 2.71
CA GLU A 90 -14.16 -0.15 1.54
C GLU A 90 -12.70 0.22 1.21
N ILE A 91 -11.86 -0.80 1.00
CA ILE A 91 -10.46 -0.65 0.60
C ILE A 91 -10.30 -1.31 -0.76
N THR A 92 -10.06 -0.50 -1.80
CA THR A 92 -9.74 -1.02 -3.14
C THR A 92 -8.31 -0.64 -3.52
N LEU A 93 -7.61 -1.56 -4.20
CA LEU A 93 -6.28 -1.38 -4.74
C LEU A 93 -6.17 -2.05 -6.10
N TRP A 94 -5.27 -1.57 -6.93
CA TRP A 94 -4.85 -2.24 -8.16
C TRP A 94 -3.37 -2.60 -8.07
N VAL A 95 -2.94 -3.73 -8.60
CA VAL A 95 -1.59 -4.29 -8.43
C VAL A 95 -1.05 -4.91 -9.71
N ASN A 96 0.24 -4.73 -9.98
CA ASN A 96 0.94 -5.30 -11.13
C ASN A 96 2.36 -5.72 -10.71
N LEU A 97 2.79 -6.94 -11.03
CA LEU A 97 4.12 -7.43 -10.61
C LEU A 97 5.21 -6.94 -11.56
N ALA A 98 6.27 -6.28 -11.09
CA ALA A 98 7.39 -5.99 -11.99
C ALA A 98 8.33 -7.20 -12.22
N ASN A 99 8.67 -7.96 -11.17
CA ASN A 99 9.83 -8.88 -11.19
C ASN A 99 9.52 -10.39 -11.12
N LYS A 100 8.24 -10.81 -11.02
CA LYS A 100 7.84 -12.23 -10.98
C LYS A 100 6.65 -12.49 -11.91
N PRO A 101 6.53 -13.66 -12.57
CA PRO A 101 5.45 -13.90 -13.54
C PRO A 101 4.06 -13.91 -12.91
N ASN A 102 3.93 -14.41 -11.68
CA ASN A 102 2.72 -14.38 -10.85
C ASN A 102 3.08 -14.44 -9.36
N GLY A 103 2.10 -14.19 -8.49
CA GLY A 103 2.26 -14.21 -7.04
C GLY A 103 1.01 -13.74 -6.30
N GLY A 104 0.80 -14.27 -5.09
CA GLY A 104 -0.31 -13.88 -4.22
C GLY A 104 -0.07 -12.51 -3.56
N VAL A 105 -1.06 -11.62 -3.66
CA VAL A 105 -1.11 -10.34 -2.94
C VAL A 105 -2.19 -10.44 -1.86
N ILE A 106 -1.89 -10.05 -0.64
CA ILE A 106 -2.88 -9.82 0.42
C ILE A 106 -2.74 -8.37 0.89
N VAL A 107 -3.76 -7.90 1.60
CA VAL A 107 -3.73 -6.60 2.29
C VAL A 107 -4.00 -6.87 3.76
N THR A 108 -3.23 -6.25 4.64
CA THR A 108 -3.42 -6.37 6.08
C THR A 108 -3.34 -5.03 6.77
N VAL A 109 -4.21 -4.83 7.76
CA VAL A 109 -4.12 -3.73 8.72
C VAL A 109 -3.30 -4.22 9.92
N GLU A 110 -2.24 -3.48 10.27
CA GLU A 110 -1.52 -3.66 11.53
C GLU A 110 -2.21 -2.84 12.62
N LYS A 111 -2.53 -3.48 13.75
CA LYS A 111 -3.13 -2.85 14.91
C LYS A 111 -2.14 -2.89 16.07
N LYS A 112 -1.89 -1.76 16.73
CA LYS A 112 -1.07 -1.68 17.95
C LYS A 112 -1.95 -1.37 19.14
N ARG A 113 -1.85 -2.19 20.19
CA ARG A 113 -2.61 -2.05 21.44
C ARG A 113 -1.64 -2.11 22.61
N GLY A 114 -1.17 -0.94 23.04
CA GLY A 114 -0.06 -0.85 24.00
C GLY A 114 1.21 -1.47 23.43
N THR A 115 1.70 -2.54 24.06
CA THR A 115 2.85 -3.33 23.58
C THR A 115 2.48 -4.44 22.61
N GLU A 116 1.19 -4.77 22.45
CA GLU A 116 0.73 -5.82 21.55
C GLU A 116 0.62 -5.32 20.12
N THR A 117 0.96 -6.18 19.16
CA THR A 117 0.72 -5.95 17.73
C THR A 117 -0.08 -7.12 17.16
N GLY A 118 -1.14 -6.81 16.42
CA GLY A 118 -1.98 -7.77 15.70
C GLY A 118 -2.12 -7.39 14.23
N TRP A 119 -2.52 -8.35 13.40
CA TRP A 119 -2.66 -8.16 11.96
C TRP A 119 -3.97 -8.77 11.46
N ASP A 120 -4.84 -7.94 10.90
CA ASP A 120 -6.05 -8.40 10.23
C ASP A 120 -5.80 -8.47 8.73
N ARG A 121 -6.14 -9.59 8.09
CA ARG A 121 -6.21 -9.64 6.62
C ARG A 121 -7.54 -9.06 6.16
N VAL A 122 -7.48 -7.96 5.42
CA VAL A 122 -8.67 -7.25 4.91
C VAL A 122 -8.95 -7.54 3.44
N ALA A 123 -7.96 -8.00 2.67
CA ALA A 123 -8.16 -8.48 1.30
C ALA A 123 -7.17 -9.59 0.89
N GLY A 124 -7.56 -10.35 -0.14
CA GLY A 124 -6.76 -11.39 -0.78
C GLY A 124 -6.70 -12.75 -0.06
N PRO A 125 -5.95 -13.73 -0.58
CA PRO A 125 -4.96 -13.58 -1.65
C PRO A 125 -5.56 -13.45 -3.06
N VAL A 126 -5.18 -12.39 -3.78
CA VAL A 126 -5.40 -12.27 -5.23
C VAL A 126 -4.14 -12.68 -6.00
N ASN A 127 -4.31 -13.36 -7.14
CA ASN A 127 -3.18 -13.83 -7.96
C ASN A 127 -2.78 -12.77 -9.00
N ALA A 128 -1.89 -11.85 -8.59
CA ALA A 128 -1.34 -10.84 -9.49
C ALA A 128 -0.39 -11.46 -10.52
N ARG A 129 -0.20 -10.76 -11.65
CA ARG A 129 0.65 -11.18 -12.77
C ARG A 129 1.54 -10.04 -13.23
N ARG A 130 2.66 -10.35 -13.89
CA ARG A 130 3.53 -9.32 -14.48
C ARG A 130 2.92 -8.70 -15.73
N GLY A 131 3.01 -7.37 -15.83
CA GLY A 131 2.52 -6.60 -16.96
C GLY A 131 0.99 -6.55 -17.03
N ARG A 132 0.29 -6.93 -15.96
CA ARG A 132 -1.18 -6.87 -15.89
C ARG A 132 -1.62 -6.38 -14.53
N TRP A 133 -2.35 -5.27 -14.56
CA TRP A 133 -3.09 -4.76 -13.44
C TRP A 133 -4.24 -5.70 -13.05
N THR A 134 -4.31 -6.01 -11.75
CA THR A 134 -5.34 -6.83 -11.11
C THR A 134 -5.85 -6.04 -9.90
N GLN A 135 -7.15 -6.09 -9.63
CA GLN A 135 -7.74 -5.61 -8.37
C GLN A 135 -7.66 -6.73 -7.33
#